data_AF-A0A1S1JD82-F1
#
_entry.id   AF-A0A1S1JD82-F1
#
_cell.length_a   1.000
_cell.length_b   1.000
_cell.length_c   1.000
_cell.angle_alpha   90.00
_cell.angle_beta   90.00
_cell.angle_gamma   90.00
#
_symmetry.space_group_name_H-M   'P 1'
#
loop_
_entity.id
_entity.type
_entity.pdbx_description
1 polymer ?
#
loop_
_entity_poly.entity_id
_entity_poly.type
_entity_poly.pdbx_seq_one_letter_code
_entity_poly.pdbx_strand_id
1 'polypeptide(L)'
;MSGESGSSEASEQDPGDTPEVEPAAEAPSEASSHKDEDGGSGMLKEVGVLLLIALVLYCITQNFIARPYLIPSESMEPTLHGCRGCTGDRIMVDKVVFRFSDPEPGDVVVFKGPPEWNGNYRSIRSSNTAVRYVQNALSFIGVVPPDENDLVKRVIATGGQTVECRANTGLTVNGKKLNEPYLDPETIGPNTDGCWGFPFGPVKVPEGKLWMMGDNRTHSGDSRAHCQSRDRDAGLDVDIENKIYCTGDPNVGTVPVGNVIGKARFIAWPPGRWGGVTSVNPQT
;
A
#
# COMPACT_ATOMS: atom_id res chain seq x y z
N MET A 1 -82.47 -6.30 -42.45
CA MET A 1 -83.78 -6.24 -41.79
C MET A 1 -83.82 -7.33 -40.75
N SER A 2 -84.29 -6.93 -39.58
CA SER A 2 -84.51 -7.64 -38.32
C SER A 2 -84.89 -9.12 -38.42
N GLY A 3 -84.47 -9.88 -37.41
CA GLY A 3 -84.98 -11.23 -37.15
C GLY A 3 -84.76 -11.60 -35.69
N GLU A 4 -85.78 -11.36 -34.88
CA GLU A 4 -85.97 -11.86 -33.51
C GLU A 4 -87.13 -12.87 -33.52
N SER A 5 -87.34 -13.58 -32.40
CA SER A 5 -88.37 -14.61 -32.09
C SER A 5 -88.00 -16.03 -32.51
N GLY A 6 -88.27 -17.09 -31.74
CA GLY A 6 -89.03 -17.26 -30.49
C GLY A 6 -89.70 -18.66 -30.48
N SER A 7 -89.86 -19.25 -29.28
CA SER A 7 -90.64 -20.48 -28.95
C SER A 7 -90.10 -21.81 -29.49
N SER A 8 -90.29 -23.00 -28.91
CA SER A 8 -90.96 -23.56 -27.70
C SER A 8 -90.54 -25.05 -27.68
N GLU A 9 -90.48 -25.77 -26.57
CA GLU A 9 -91.55 -26.70 -26.16
C GLU A 9 -91.24 -27.33 -24.78
N ALA A 10 -92.31 -27.51 -24.00
CA ALA A 10 -92.45 -28.30 -22.78
C ALA A 10 -92.54 -29.81 -23.15
N SER A 11 -92.62 -30.85 -22.32
CA SER A 11 -92.72 -31.19 -20.89
C SER A 11 -92.44 -32.73 -20.84
N GLU A 12 -92.10 -33.42 -19.74
CA GLU A 12 -93.02 -33.92 -18.70
C GLU A 12 -92.30 -34.97 -17.79
N GLN A 13 -92.72 -35.00 -16.52
CA GLN A 13 -92.87 -36.14 -15.58
C GLN A 13 -91.66 -36.78 -14.84
N ASP A 14 -91.73 -36.59 -13.50
CA ASP A 14 -91.16 -37.25 -12.31
C ASP A 14 -91.95 -38.56 -11.97
N PRO A 15 -91.72 -39.37 -10.90
CA PRO A 15 -90.57 -39.64 -10.02
C PRO A 15 -90.20 -41.15 -9.94
N GLY A 16 -89.13 -41.50 -9.22
CA GLY A 16 -89.00 -42.87 -8.70
C GLY A 16 -87.68 -43.23 -8.02
N ASP A 17 -87.81 -43.61 -6.76
CA ASP A 17 -87.00 -44.61 -6.03
C ASP A 17 -85.69 -44.21 -5.32
N THR A 18 -85.74 -44.34 -3.99
CA THR A 18 -84.60 -44.65 -3.10
C THR A 18 -84.98 -45.95 -2.38
N PRO A 19 -84.02 -46.88 -2.15
CA PRO A 19 -83.53 -47.02 -0.77
C PRO A 19 -82.07 -47.53 -0.59
N GLU A 20 -81.60 -47.40 0.67
CA GLU A 20 -80.64 -48.24 1.44
C GLU A 20 -79.11 -48.21 1.13
N VAL A 21 -78.19 -47.76 2.02
CA VAL A 21 -77.69 -48.19 3.38
C VAL A 21 -76.23 -48.71 3.25
N GLU A 22 -75.24 -47.86 3.59
CA GLU A 22 -74.22 -47.96 4.68
C GLU A 22 -72.86 -48.63 4.29
N PRO A 23 -71.77 -48.58 5.10
CA PRO A 23 -71.00 -47.40 5.52
C PRO A 23 -69.48 -47.60 5.31
N ALA A 24 -68.62 -46.58 5.47
CA ALA A 24 -67.18 -46.80 5.59
C ALA A 24 -66.46 -45.77 6.49
N ALA A 25 -66.13 -46.26 7.69
CA ALA A 25 -64.94 -46.02 8.50
C ALA A 25 -64.65 -44.60 9.04
N GLU A 26 -64.84 -44.48 10.36
CA GLU A 26 -64.03 -43.64 11.25
C GLU A 26 -62.56 -44.09 11.28
N ALA A 27 -61.62 -43.13 11.32
CA ALA A 27 -60.50 -43.17 12.26
C ALA A 27 -59.93 -41.75 12.53
N PRO A 28 -59.64 -41.40 13.79
CA PRO A 28 -59.05 -40.13 14.21
C PRO A 28 -57.50 -40.22 14.38
N SER A 29 -56.90 -39.09 14.77
CA SER A 29 -55.52 -38.91 15.28
C SER A 29 -54.43 -38.85 14.18
N GLU A 30 -53.41 -37.99 14.21
CA GLU A 30 -52.73 -37.30 15.31
C GLU A 30 -52.27 -35.90 14.88
N ALA A 31 -52.20 -35.00 15.86
CA ALA A 31 -51.45 -33.77 15.75
C ALA A 31 -49.95 -34.08 15.66
N SER A 32 -49.30 -33.73 14.55
CA SER A 32 -47.86 -33.49 14.54
C SER A 32 -47.62 -32.00 14.27
N SER A 33 -47.48 -31.24 15.35
CA SER A 33 -46.82 -29.93 15.30
C SER A 33 -45.34 -30.17 14.96
N HIS A 34 -44.99 -30.08 13.68
CA HIS A 34 -43.58 -29.90 13.33
C HIS A 34 -43.20 -28.47 13.71
N LYS A 35 -42.43 -28.38 14.81
CA LYS A 35 -41.70 -27.19 15.22
C LYS A 35 -40.82 -26.71 14.06
N ASP A 36 -40.89 -25.40 13.81
CA ASP A 36 -39.87 -24.67 13.09
C ASP A 36 -38.48 -24.94 13.70
N GLU A 37 -37.43 -25.06 12.88
CA GLU A 37 -36.19 -24.28 13.02
C GLU A 37 -35.06 -24.67 12.03
N ASP A 38 -34.36 -23.63 11.59
CA ASP A 38 -32.96 -23.60 11.13
C ASP A 38 -32.59 -23.81 9.65
N GLY A 39 -33.24 -23.07 8.74
CA GLY A 39 -32.75 -22.88 7.36
C GLY A 39 -31.79 -21.69 7.16
N GLY A 40 -31.64 -20.82 8.17
CA GLY A 40 -30.89 -19.56 8.07
C GLY A 40 -29.51 -19.57 8.73
N SER A 41 -29.27 -20.36 9.78
CA SER A 41 -27.98 -20.34 10.48
C SER A 41 -26.90 -21.08 9.70
N GLY A 42 -27.24 -22.10 8.90
CA GLY A 42 -26.29 -22.82 8.04
C GLY A 42 -25.63 -21.91 7.00
N MET A 43 -26.45 -21.14 6.27
CA MET A 43 -25.95 -20.22 5.24
C MET A 43 -25.14 -19.07 5.84
N LEU A 44 -25.57 -18.50 6.98
CA LEU A 44 -24.81 -17.45 7.67
C LEU A 44 -23.51 -17.98 8.27
N LYS A 45 -23.49 -19.23 8.76
CA LYS A 45 -22.26 -19.91 9.23
C LYS A 45 -21.30 -20.15 8.07
N GLU A 46 -21.77 -20.64 6.93
CA GLU A 46 -20.93 -20.86 5.74
C GLU A 46 -20.35 -19.55 5.19
N VAL A 47 -21.17 -18.51 5.04
CA VAL A 47 -20.70 -17.17 4.64
C VAL A 47 -19.70 -16.63 5.67
N GLY A 48 -19.97 -16.78 6.97
CA GLY A 48 -19.06 -16.38 8.04
C GLY A 48 -17.71 -17.11 7.97
N VAL A 49 -17.71 -18.41 7.70
CA VAL A 49 -16.49 -19.22 7.54
C VAL A 49 -15.70 -18.77 6.32
N LEU A 50 -16.36 -18.52 5.17
CA LEU A 50 -15.69 -18.03 3.96
C LEU A 50 -15.08 -16.64 4.18
N LEU A 51 -15.80 -15.74 4.84
CA LEU A 51 -15.28 -14.41 5.20
C LEU A 51 -14.10 -14.50 6.17
N LEU A 52 -14.14 -15.41 7.14
CA LEU A 52 -13.03 -15.65 8.06
C LEU A 52 -11.80 -16.16 7.31
N ILE A 53 -11.96 -17.14 6.41
CA ILE A 53 -10.87 -17.66 5.59
C ILE A 53 -10.29 -16.53 4.72
N ALA A 54 -11.14 -15.76 4.05
CA ALA A 54 -10.70 -14.62 3.23
C ALA A 54 -9.93 -13.58 4.07
N LEU A 55 -10.41 -13.27 5.28
CA LEU A 55 -9.73 -12.37 6.21
C LEU A 55 -8.37 -12.93 6.66
N VAL A 56 -8.29 -14.22 6.99
CA VAL A 56 -7.03 -14.87 7.39
C VAL A 56 -6.03 -14.86 6.24
N LEU A 57 -6.46 -15.23 5.03
CA LEU A 57 -5.61 -15.19 3.84
C LEU A 57 -5.15 -13.77 3.51
N TYR A 58 -6.04 -12.78 3.67
CA TYR A 58 -5.70 -11.37 3.53
C TYR A 58 -4.62 -10.99 4.56
N CYS A 59 -4.83 -11.29 5.85
CA CYS A 59 -3.84 -11.03 6.90
C CYS A 59 -2.50 -11.69 6.61
N ILE A 60 -2.47 -12.95 6.16
CA ILE A 60 -1.23 -13.65 5.80
C ILE A 60 -0.53 -12.94 4.64
N THR A 61 -1.27 -12.63 3.58
CA THR A 61 -0.73 -11.95 2.40
C THR A 61 -0.16 -10.59 2.78
N GLN A 62 -0.89 -9.81 3.57
CA GLN A 62 -0.50 -8.47 4.02
C GLN A 62 0.74 -8.47 4.93
N ASN A 63 0.81 -9.44 5.84
CA ASN A 63 1.93 -9.51 6.77
C ASN A 63 3.19 -10.07 6.11
N PHE A 64 3.05 -11.08 5.24
CA PHE A 64 4.19 -11.85 4.76
C PHE A 64 4.54 -11.69 3.28
N ILE A 65 3.60 -11.31 2.42
CA ILE A 65 3.79 -11.36 0.96
C ILE A 65 3.83 -9.94 0.37
N ALA A 66 2.72 -9.22 0.43
CA ALA A 66 2.58 -7.91 -0.18
C ALA A 66 1.70 -6.99 0.67
N ARG A 67 2.19 -5.78 0.96
CA ARG A 67 1.47 -4.75 1.72
C ARG A 67 1.19 -3.53 0.85
N PRO A 68 -0.04 -2.98 0.80
CA PRO A 68 -0.33 -1.75 0.12
C PRO A 68 0.16 -0.56 0.96
N TYR A 69 0.71 0.44 0.28
CA TYR A 69 1.12 1.71 0.87
C TYR A 69 0.55 2.86 0.06
N LEU A 70 0.05 3.90 0.73
CA LEU A 70 -0.30 5.18 0.10
C LEU A 70 0.92 6.09 0.13
N ILE A 71 1.21 6.77 -0.98
CA ILE A 71 2.31 7.74 -1.12
C ILE A 71 1.79 9.16 -0.81
N PRO A 72 2.18 9.78 0.32
CA PRO A 72 1.61 11.06 0.74
C PRO A 72 2.48 12.28 0.35
N SER A 73 3.57 12.08 -0.39
CA SER A 73 4.60 13.10 -0.66
C SER A 73 5.16 13.02 -2.07
N GLU A 74 5.68 14.13 -2.58
CA GLU A 74 6.26 14.27 -3.93
C GLU A 74 7.73 13.81 -4.04
N SER A 75 8.33 13.34 -2.95
CA SER A 75 9.77 13.04 -2.90
C SER A 75 10.27 11.96 -3.88
N MET A 76 9.35 11.19 -4.45
CA MET A 76 9.63 10.14 -5.44
C MET A 76 9.06 10.46 -6.82
N GLU A 77 8.57 11.69 -7.05
CA GLU A 77 8.16 12.13 -8.39
C GLU A 77 9.35 12.06 -9.37
N PRO A 78 9.12 11.68 -10.65
CA PRO A 78 7.85 11.25 -11.23
C PRO A 78 7.57 9.74 -11.04
N THR A 79 8.49 8.98 -10.45
CA THR A 79 8.36 7.52 -10.29
C THR A 79 7.10 7.16 -9.49
N LEU A 80 6.90 7.79 -8.34
CA LEU A 80 5.71 7.63 -7.51
C LEU A 80 5.09 9.00 -7.26
N HIS A 81 3.81 9.14 -7.61
CA HIS A 81 3.10 10.39 -7.47
C HIS A 81 2.52 10.51 -6.07
N GLY A 82 2.74 11.66 -5.45
CA GLY A 82 2.23 11.93 -4.12
C GLY A 82 2.24 13.41 -3.81
N CYS A 83 1.29 13.87 -3.03
CA CYS A 83 1.27 15.26 -2.61
C CYS A 83 0.56 15.43 -1.27
N ARG A 84 0.85 16.54 -0.60
CA ARG A 84 0.24 16.85 0.69
C ARG A 84 -1.22 17.24 0.51
N GLY A 85 -2.12 16.38 1.00
CA GLY A 85 -3.57 16.65 1.01
C GLY A 85 -4.33 16.20 -0.25
N CYS A 86 -3.68 15.52 -1.19
CA CYS A 86 -4.35 14.85 -2.31
C CYS A 86 -4.32 13.32 -2.18
N THR A 87 -4.93 12.63 -3.15
CA THR A 87 -4.83 11.17 -3.27
C THR A 87 -3.65 10.82 -4.16
N GLY A 88 -2.52 10.47 -3.54
CA GLY A 88 -1.34 9.94 -4.24
C GLY A 88 -1.48 8.48 -4.66
N ASP A 89 -0.39 7.91 -5.16
CA ASP A 89 -0.33 6.52 -5.57
C ASP A 89 -0.58 5.56 -4.42
N ARG A 90 -1.24 4.44 -4.72
CA ARG A 90 -1.21 3.25 -3.87
C ARG A 90 -0.31 2.22 -4.50
N ILE A 91 0.79 1.90 -3.83
CA ILE A 91 1.76 0.91 -4.29
C ILE A 91 1.58 -0.41 -3.56
N MET A 92 1.92 -1.52 -4.23
CA MET A 92 2.09 -2.83 -3.62
C MET A 92 3.58 -3.09 -3.38
N VAL A 93 3.92 -3.33 -2.12
CA VAL A 93 5.28 -3.57 -1.65
C VAL A 93 5.49 -5.06 -1.45
N ASP A 94 6.44 -5.65 -2.18
CA ASP A 94 6.88 -7.04 -2.08
C ASP A 94 7.83 -7.21 -0.90
N LYS A 95 7.40 -8.02 0.08
CA LYS A 95 8.13 -8.32 1.32
C LYS A 95 8.90 -9.64 1.25
N VAL A 96 8.79 -10.37 0.14
CA VAL A 96 9.38 -11.71 -0.04
C VAL A 96 10.75 -11.60 -0.66
N VAL A 97 10.94 -10.70 -1.63
CA VAL A 97 12.21 -10.56 -2.36
C VAL A 97 13.42 -10.43 -1.44
N PHE A 98 13.34 -9.54 -0.44
CA PHE A 98 14.47 -9.29 0.48
C PHE A 98 14.61 -10.32 1.62
N ARG A 99 13.87 -11.43 1.58
CA ARG A 99 14.15 -12.60 2.42
C ARG A 99 15.21 -13.51 1.80
N PHE A 100 15.44 -13.35 0.50
CA PHE A 100 16.31 -14.22 -0.29
C PHE A 100 17.40 -13.44 -1.06
N SER A 101 17.29 -12.12 -1.14
CA SER A 101 18.28 -11.24 -1.74
C SER A 101 18.48 -9.97 -0.90
N ASP A 102 19.59 -9.27 -1.10
CA ASP A 102 19.79 -7.95 -0.53
C ASP A 102 19.24 -6.84 -1.45
N PRO A 103 18.93 -5.64 -0.91
CA PRO A 103 18.60 -4.48 -1.73
C PRO A 103 19.77 -4.06 -2.63
N GLU A 104 19.48 -3.84 -3.90
CA GLU A 104 20.49 -3.48 -4.90
C GLU A 104 20.35 -2.02 -5.36
N PRO A 105 21.43 -1.40 -5.89
CA PRO A 105 21.34 -0.09 -6.50
C PRO A 105 20.24 -0.01 -7.57
N GLY A 106 19.39 1.01 -7.46
CA GLY A 106 18.23 1.21 -8.33
C GLY A 106 16.91 0.70 -7.74
N ASP A 107 16.94 -0.11 -6.68
CA ASP A 107 15.71 -0.57 -6.03
C ASP A 107 14.96 0.58 -5.38
N VAL A 108 13.64 0.66 -5.62
CA VAL A 108 12.73 1.53 -4.87
C VAL A 108 12.17 0.72 -3.71
N VAL A 109 12.51 1.11 -2.48
CA VAL A 109 12.20 0.32 -1.28
C VAL A 109 11.41 1.14 -0.27
N VAL A 110 10.53 0.47 0.45
CA VAL A 110 9.87 1.01 1.64
C VAL A 110 10.62 0.53 2.87
N PHE A 111 10.90 1.43 3.80
CA PHE A 111 11.72 1.15 4.97
C PHE A 111 11.29 1.98 6.18
N LYS A 112 11.67 1.52 7.36
CA LYS A 112 11.52 2.28 8.61
C LYS A 112 12.66 3.28 8.75
N GLY A 113 12.34 4.57 8.85
CA GLY A 113 13.35 5.60 9.11
C GLY A 113 14.15 5.28 10.39
N PRO A 114 15.50 5.36 10.37
CA PRO A 114 16.30 5.29 11.59
C PRO A 114 15.84 6.32 12.63
N PRO A 115 16.06 6.09 13.93
CA PRO A 115 15.66 7.03 14.98
C PRO A 115 16.14 8.47 14.73
N GLU A 116 17.32 8.66 14.14
CA GLU A 116 17.85 10.00 13.86
C GLU A 116 17.02 10.79 12.82
N TRP A 117 16.21 10.09 12.00
CA TRP A 117 15.36 10.66 10.96
C TRP A 117 13.98 11.07 11.51
N ASN A 118 13.61 10.62 12.71
CA ASN A 118 12.26 10.77 13.27
C ASN A 118 11.97 12.14 13.92
N GLY A 119 12.92 13.08 13.93
CA GLY A 119 12.85 14.32 14.73
C GLY A 119 11.62 15.21 14.50
N ASN A 120 10.90 15.05 13.38
CA ASN A 120 9.72 15.85 13.04
C ASN A 120 8.45 15.00 12.80
N TYR A 121 8.47 13.71 13.11
CA TYR A 121 7.31 12.85 12.90
C TYR A 121 6.14 13.34 13.78
N ARG A 122 5.01 13.66 13.15
CA ARG A 122 3.75 13.92 13.83
C ARG A 122 2.76 12.87 13.38
N SER A 123 2.07 12.27 14.35
CA SER A 123 0.98 11.35 14.06
C SER A 123 -0.02 12.04 13.12
N ILE A 124 -0.41 11.33 12.07
CA ILE A 124 -1.43 11.78 11.11
C ILE A 124 -2.84 11.42 11.58
N ARG A 125 -2.96 10.79 12.76
CA ARG A 125 -4.22 10.37 13.33
C ARG A 125 -4.98 11.54 13.93
N SER A 126 -6.30 11.43 13.89
CA SER A 126 -7.19 12.34 14.58
C SER A 126 -6.97 12.26 16.09
N SER A 127 -7.11 13.40 16.77
CA SER A 127 -7.16 13.48 18.24
C SER A 127 -8.44 12.86 18.81
N ASN A 128 -9.49 12.68 17.99
CA ASN A 128 -10.72 12.00 18.40
C ASN A 128 -10.53 10.48 18.42
N THR A 129 -10.82 9.84 19.55
CA THR A 129 -10.61 8.39 19.75
C THR A 129 -11.41 7.52 18.79
N ALA A 130 -12.68 7.87 18.51
CA ALA A 130 -13.52 7.09 17.59
C ALA A 130 -13.00 7.19 16.14
N VAL A 131 -12.67 8.40 15.70
CA VAL A 131 -12.08 8.62 14.37
C VAL A 131 -10.72 7.91 14.26
N ARG A 132 -9.88 7.98 15.30
CA ARG A 132 -8.59 7.28 15.35
C ARG A 132 -8.75 5.77 15.22
N TYR A 133 -9.74 5.18 15.89
CA TYR A 133 -10.03 3.74 15.77
C TYR A 133 -10.40 3.35 14.34
N VAL A 134 -11.31 4.10 13.72
CA VAL A 134 -11.70 3.90 12.31
C VAL A 134 -10.49 4.07 11.39
N GLN A 135 -9.68 5.12 11.58
CA GLN A 135 -8.46 5.33 10.81
C GLN A 135 -7.46 4.19 10.97
N ASN A 136 -7.28 3.65 12.17
CA ASN A 136 -6.41 2.49 12.40
C ASN A 136 -6.93 1.24 11.66
N ALA A 137 -8.23 0.96 11.73
CA ALA A 137 -8.84 -0.15 11.00
C ALA A 137 -8.70 0.02 9.47
N LEU A 138 -8.96 1.23 8.95
CA LEU A 138 -8.76 1.56 7.54
C LEU A 138 -7.29 1.48 7.12
N SER A 139 -6.34 1.72 8.03
CA SER A 139 -4.92 1.61 7.73
C SER A 139 -4.44 0.17 7.63
N PHE A 140 -5.04 -0.71 8.44
CA PHE A 140 -4.76 -2.14 8.38
C PHE A 140 -5.13 -2.72 7.01
N ILE A 141 -6.22 -2.21 6.40
CA ILE A 141 -6.65 -2.62 5.07
C ILE A 141 -6.08 -1.76 3.92
N GLY A 142 -5.16 -0.84 4.20
CA GLY A 142 -4.47 -0.03 3.18
C GLY A 142 -5.26 1.13 2.57
N VAL A 143 -6.41 1.51 3.17
CA VAL A 143 -7.24 2.62 2.68
C VAL A 143 -6.65 3.97 3.09
N VAL A 144 -6.12 4.06 4.31
CA VAL A 144 -5.39 5.23 4.82
C VAL A 144 -3.96 4.83 5.22
N PRO A 145 -2.98 5.75 5.24
CA PRO A 145 -1.62 5.40 5.65
C PRO A 145 -1.55 4.87 7.09
N PRO A 146 -0.60 3.97 7.39
CA PRO A 146 -0.27 3.61 8.77
C PRO A 146 0.28 4.83 9.53
N ASP A 147 0.10 4.83 10.86
CA ASP A 147 0.68 5.84 11.75
C ASP A 147 2.11 5.41 12.13
N GLU A 148 2.93 5.24 11.09
CA GLU A 148 4.32 4.81 11.16
C GLU A 148 5.16 5.77 10.31
N ASN A 149 6.45 5.94 10.63
CA ASN A 149 7.37 6.72 9.79
C ASN A 149 8.03 5.81 8.72
N ASP A 150 7.17 5.16 7.94
CA ASP A 150 7.62 4.36 6.79
C ASP A 150 7.88 5.30 5.61
N LEU A 151 9.08 5.20 5.04
CA LEU A 151 9.55 6.04 3.95
C LEU A 151 9.77 5.19 2.71
N VAL A 152 9.59 5.80 1.53
CA VAL A 152 9.94 5.20 0.25
C VAL A 152 11.05 6.02 -0.42
N LYS A 153 12.14 5.36 -0.81
CA LYS A 153 13.30 5.97 -1.48
C LYS A 153 13.95 4.96 -2.43
N ARG A 154 14.83 5.44 -3.31
CA ARG A 154 15.67 4.61 -4.16
C ARG A 154 17.02 4.33 -3.52
N VAL A 155 17.49 3.10 -3.58
CA VAL A 155 18.85 2.70 -3.18
C VAL A 155 19.83 3.23 -4.21
N ILE A 156 20.76 4.08 -3.78
CA ILE A 156 21.81 4.65 -4.64
C ILE A 156 23.13 3.92 -4.45
N ALA A 157 23.49 3.60 -3.20
CA ALA A 157 24.70 2.87 -2.88
C ALA A 157 24.47 1.89 -1.71
N THR A 158 25.19 0.77 -1.74
CA THR A 158 25.16 -0.29 -0.73
C THR A 158 26.48 -0.33 0.06
N GLY A 159 26.55 -1.19 1.08
CA GLY A 159 27.73 -1.36 1.94
C GLY A 159 29.05 -1.51 1.15
N GLY A 160 30.09 -0.82 1.64
CA GLY A 160 31.42 -0.81 1.05
C GLY A 160 31.59 0.19 -0.10
N GLN A 161 30.51 0.65 -0.73
CA GLN A 161 30.56 1.67 -1.79
C GLN A 161 30.79 3.07 -1.21
N THR A 162 31.43 3.94 -1.99
CA THR A 162 31.61 5.36 -1.65
C THR A 162 30.74 6.22 -2.54
N VAL A 163 29.87 7.03 -1.94
CA VAL A 163 28.99 7.96 -2.66
C VAL A 163 29.44 9.40 -2.42
N GLU A 164 29.45 10.20 -3.48
CA GLU A 164 29.74 11.62 -3.39
C GLU A 164 28.98 12.39 -4.46
N CYS A 165 28.82 13.69 -4.22
CA CYS A 165 28.39 14.59 -5.28
C CYS A 165 29.23 15.86 -5.31
N ARG A 166 29.62 16.27 -6.52
CA ARG A 166 30.28 17.56 -6.81
C ARG A 166 29.61 18.26 -7.98
N ALA A 167 29.68 19.59 -8.02
CA ALA A 167 29.06 20.41 -9.06
C ALA A 167 29.56 20.09 -10.50
N ASN A 168 30.81 19.64 -10.63
CA ASN A 168 31.44 19.36 -11.92
C ASN A 168 31.30 17.89 -12.37
N THR A 169 31.21 16.94 -11.44
CA THR A 169 31.11 15.51 -11.76
C THR A 169 29.68 14.96 -11.64
N GLY A 170 28.82 15.63 -10.86
CA GLY A 170 27.52 15.14 -10.44
C GLY A 170 27.61 14.04 -9.39
N LEU A 171 26.54 13.27 -9.23
CA LEU A 171 26.46 12.15 -8.30
C LEU A 171 27.31 10.98 -8.83
N THR A 172 28.25 10.51 -8.02
CA THR A 172 29.11 9.38 -8.34
C THR A 172 29.04 8.31 -7.25
N VAL A 173 29.25 7.06 -7.66
CA VAL A 173 29.50 5.94 -6.76
C VAL A 173 30.81 5.29 -7.16
N ASN A 174 31.72 5.12 -6.19
CA ASN A 174 33.10 4.66 -6.41
C ASN A 174 33.82 5.46 -7.52
N GLY A 175 33.56 6.77 -7.58
CA GLY A 175 34.12 7.67 -8.59
C GLY A 175 33.51 7.58 -9.98
N LYS A 176 32.60 6.63 -10.24
CA LYS A 176 31.86 6.54 -11.51
C LYS A 176 30.57 7.37 -11.43
N LYS A 177 30.40 8.30 -12.38
CA LYS A 177 29.15 9.07 -12.51
C LYS A 177 27.97 8.15 -12.78
N LEU A 178 26.86 8.39 -12.09
CA LEU A 178 25.63 7.64 -12.26
C LEU A 178 24.89 8.02 -13.55
N ASN A 179 24.20 7.06 -14.14
CA ASN A 179 23.21 7.24 -15.19
C ASN A 179 21.81 7.11 -14.59
N GLU A 180 21.06 8.20 -14.50
CA GLU A 180 19.83 8.26 -13.70
C GLU A 180 18.60 8.55 -14.59
N PRO A 181 18.17 7.61 -15.45
CA PRO A 181 17.10 7.85 -16.43
C PRO A 181 15.71 8.00 -15.79
N TYR A 182 15.60 7.76 -14.48
CA TYR A 182 14.37 7.94 -13.70
C TYR A 182 14.22 9.38 -13.16
N LEU A 183 15.21 10.25 -13.37
CA LEU A 183 15.10 11.67 -13.01
C LEU A 183 14.45 12.46 -14.13
N ASP A 184 13.55 13.35 -13.76
CA ASP A 184 12.86 14.25 -14.68
C ASP A 184 13.23 15.72 -14.38
N PRO A 185 13.85 16.44 -15.34
CA PRO A 185 14.17 17.86 -15.21
C PRO A 185 13.00 18.75 -14.81
N GLU A 186 11.77 18.43 -15.22
CA GLU A 186 10.57 19.21 -14.87
C GLU A 186 10.23 19.09 -13.38
N THR A 187 10.46 17.90 -12.82
CA THR A 187 10.17 17.60 -11.41
C THR A 187 11.26 18.14 -10.49
N ILE A 188 12.53 17.92 -10.84
CA ILE A 188 13.66 18.28 -9.96
C ILE A 188 14.03 19.77 -10.04
N GLY A 189 13.53 20.50 -11.05
CA GLY A 189 13.79 21.92 -11.26
C GLY A 189 15.18 22.22 -11.88
N PRO A 190 15.48 23.48 -12.19
CA PRO A 190 16.72 23.85 -12.87
C PRO A 190 17.92 23.77 -11.91
N ASN A 191 18.85 22.83 -12.13
CA ASN A 191 20.21 22.87 -11.59
C ASN A 191 21.14 21.81 -12.23
N THR A 192 21.78 22.19 -13.33
CA THR A 192 22.56 21.32 -14.23
C THR A 192 23.88 20.78 -13.66
N ASP A 193 24.21 21.10 -12.41
CA ASP A 193 25.47 20.80 -11.69
C ASP A 193 25.45 19.43 -11.00
N GLY A 194 24.43 18.60 -11.28
CA GLY A 194 24.44 17.17 -10.96
C GLY A 194 24.25 16.79 -9.48
N CYS A 195 24.22 17.76 -8.56
CA CYS A 195 24.01 17.53 -7.12
C CYS A 195 22.63 17.92 -6.58
N TRP A 196 21.85 18.66 -7.38
CA TRP A 196 20.41 18.84 -7.20
C TRP A 196 20.00 19.12 -5.73
N GLY A 197 20.77 20.01 -5.08
CA GLY A 197 20.74 20.27 -3.64
C GLY A 197 22.02 20.96 -3.19
N PHE A 198 23.03 20.20 -2.79
CA PHE A 198 24.35 20.69 -2.35
C PHE A 198 25.43 19.60 -2.54
N PRO A 199 26.72 19.97 -2.70
CA PRO A 199 27.81 19.00 -2.71
C PRO A 199 27.91 18.24 -1.38
N PHE A 200 28.17 16.94 -1.44
CA PHE A 200 28.29 16.12 -0.23
C PHE A 200 29.28 14.96 -0.39
N GLY A 201 29.71 14.40 0.73
CA GLY A 201 30.63 13.26 0.78
C GLY A 201 32.08 13.64 0.45
N PRO A 202 32.99 12.66 0.29
CA PRO A 202 32.69 11.25 0.12
C PRO A 202 32.15 10.58 1.39
N VAL A 203 31.08 9.81 1.24
CA VAL A 203 30.54 8.95 2.30
C VAL A 203 30.83 7.50 1.92
N LYS A 204 31.63 6.80 2.71
CA LYS A 204 31.80 5.35 2.59
C LYS A 204 30.65 4.68 3.33
N VAL A 205 29.71 4.08 2.58
CA VAL A 205 28.54 3.42 3.16
C VAL A 205 28.99 2.24 4.01
N PRO A 206 28.65 2.20 5.32
CA PRO A 206 29.02 1.08 6.18
C PRO A 206 28.40 -0.24 5.71
N GLU A 207 29.05 -1.36 6.03
CA GLU A 207 28.50 -2.69 5.74
C GLU A 207 27.11 -2.88 6.37
N GLY A 208 26.22 -3.55 5.65
CA GLY A 208 24.84 -3.75 6.08
C GLY A 208 23.99 -2.46 6.13
N LYS A 209 24.44 -1.38 5.49
CA LYS A 209 23.69 -0.13 5.35
C LYS A 209 23.55 0.30 3.89
N LEU A 210 22.62 1.23 3.67
CA LEU A 210 22.22 1.77 2.38
C LEU A 210 22.29 3.30 2.40
N TRP A 211 22.73 3.89 1.30
CA TRP A 211 22.52 5.29 0.99
C TRP A 211 21.31 5.42 0.06
N MET A 212 20.29 6.14 0.50
CA MET A 212 19.00 6.22 -0.19
C MET A 212 18.64 7.65 -0.54
N MET A 213 18.12 7.86 -1.75
CA MET A 213 17.72 9.17 -2.26
C MET A 213 16.34 9.12 -2.90
N GLY A 214 15.63 10.25 -2.82
CA GLY A 214 14.38 10.44 -3.57
C GLY A 214 14.67 10.77 -5.03
N ASP A 215 13.73 10.43 -5.90
CA ASP A 215 13.83 10.78 -7.32
C ASP A 215 13.53 12.28 -7.54
N ASN A 216 12.65 12.87 -6.74
CA ASN A 216 12.50 14.31 -6.68
C ASN A 216 13.59 14.91 -5.76
N ARG A 217 14.78 15.07 -6.34
CA ARG A 217 16.01 15.40 -5.62
C ARG A 217 15.93 16.67 -4.77
N THR A 218 15.20 17.67 -5.23
CA THR A 218 15.06 18.97 -4.57
C THR A 218 13.99 18.98 -3.48
N HIS A 219 13.06 18.03 -3.48
CA HIS A 219 11.96 17.92 -2.52
C HIS A 219 11.98 16.61 -1.71
N SER A 220 13.18 16.09 -1.43
CA SER A 220 13.37 14.82 -0.73
C SER A 220 14.24 14.98 0.53
N GLY A 221 13.63 14.73 1.69
CA GLY A 221 14.34 14.52 2.96
C GLY A 221 14.88 13.09 3.03
N ASP A 222 16.01 12.85 2.36
CA ASP A 222 16.65 11.54 2.25
C ASP A 222 18.02 11.50 2.95
N SER A 223 18.87 10.53 2.63
CA SER A 223 20.19 10.37 3.27
C SER A 223 20.99 11.67 3.34
N ARG A 224 20.90 12.53 2.31
CA ARG A 224 21.59 13.83 2.27
C ARG A 224 21.09 14.79 3.34
N ALA A 225 19.79 14.79 3.64
CA ALA A 225 19.19 15.66 4.65
C ALA A 225 19.46 15.17 6.09
N HIS A 226 19.86 13.90 6.23
CA HIS A 226 20.03 13.23 7.51
C HIS A 226 21.48 12.85 7.83
N CYS A 227 22.45 13.32 7.06
CA CYS A 227 23.88 13.00 7.22
C CYS A 227 24.65 13.95 8.14
N GLN A 228 23.94 14.80 8.90
CA GLN A 228 24.54 15.69 9.89
C GLN A 228 24.27 15.15 11.29
N SER A 229 25.33 14.96 12.06
CA SER A 229 25.25 14.58 13.46
C SER A 229 24.43 15.62 14.21
N ARG A 230 23.51 15.11 15.04
CA ARG A 230 22.73 15.93 15.98
C ARG A 230 23.41 16.03 17.34
N ASP A 231 24.54 15.36 17.52
CA ASP A 231 25.35 15.48 18.71
C ASP A 231 26.04 16.84 18.72
N ARG A 232 25.79 17.62 19.77
CA ARG A 232 26.36 18.97 19.93
C ARG A 232 27.88 18.93 20.04
N ASP A 233 28.46 17.82 20.48
CA ASP A 233 29.89 17.69 20.72
C ASP A 233 30.64 17.08 19.54
N ALA A 234 29.95 16.54 18.53
CA ALA A 234 30.55 15.89 17.36
C ALA A 234 31.16 16.85 16.32
N GLY A 235 30.97 18.17 16.49
CA GLY A 235 31.37 19.16 15.51
C GLY A 235 30.38 19.27 14.34
N LEU A 236 30.63 20.22 13.42
CA LEU A 236 29.84 20.36 12.20
C LEU A 236 30.32 19.31 11.18
N ASP A 237 29.45 18.41 10.75
CA ASP A 237 29.72 17.43 9.67
C ASP A 237 29.68 18.08 8.28
N VAL A 238 30.39 19.21 8.17
CA VAL A 238 30.48 20.08 7.01
C VAL A 238 31.92 20.55 6.88
N ASP A 239 32.51 20.36 5.70
CA ASP A 239 33.68 21.11 5.30
C ASP A 239 33.24 22.56 5.05
N ILE A 240 33.50 23.43 6.02
CA ILE A 240 33.07 24.84 5.99
C ILE A 240 33.78 25.61 4.86
N GLU A 241 35.04 25.29 4.58
CA GLU A 241 35.85 25.97 3.57
C GLU A 241 35.31 25.68 2.18
N ASN A 242 35.04 24.40 1.88
CA ASN A 242 34.57 23.96 0.57
C ASN A 242 33.04 23.85 0.47
N LYS A 243 32.32 24.09 1.57
CA LYS A 243 30.84 23.96 1.69
C LYS A 243 30.34 22.56 1.30
N ILE A 244 31.07 21.53 1.71
CA ILE A 244 30.74 20.12 1.41
C ILE A 244 30.11 19.48 2.65
N TYR A 245 28.93 18.89 2.49
CA TYR A 245 28.18 18.26 3.57
C TYR A 245 28.49 16.76 3.70
N CYS A 246 28.02 16.13 4.78
CA CYS A 246 28.17 14.69 5.02
C CYS A 246 29.64 14.24 5.05
N THR A 247 30.54 15.04 5.63
CA THR A 247 31.99 14.74 5.72
C THR A 247 32.40 14.09 7.04
N GLY A 248 31.45 13.95 7.97
CA GLY A 248 31.64 13.34 9.29
C GLY A 248 31.34 11.85 9.34
N ASP A 249 30.60 11.43 10.37
CA ASP A 249 30.32 10.00 10.61
C ASP A 249 29.49 9.38 9.46
N PRO A 250 30.00 8.35 8.76
CA PRO A 250 29.28 7.69 7.67
C PRO A 250 28.03 6.90 8.13
N ASN A 251 27.87 6.68 9.44
CA ASN A 251 26.66 6.06 9.98
C ASN A 251 25.47 7.02 9.95
N VAL A 252 25.72 8.32 10.00
CA VAL A 252 24.69 9.35 10.02
C VAL A 252 24.19 9.54 8.59
N GLY A 253 22.87 9.43 8.39
CA GLY A 253 22.25 9.51 7.07
C GLY A 253 22.25 8.20 6.28
N THR A 254 22.82 7.11 6.78
CA THR A 254 22.68 5.77 6.18
C THR A 254 21.58 4.97 6.88
N VAL A 255 20.98 4.03 6.16
CA VAL A 255 19.86 3.21 6.68
C VAL A 255 20.28 1.75 6.76
N PRO A 256 20.10 1.06 7.89
CA PRO A 256 20.36 -0.37 7.99
C PRO A 256 19.51 -1.18 7.00
N VAL A 257 20.09 -2.21 6.37
CA VAL A 257 19.35 -3.15 5.50
C VAL A 257 18.18 -3.79 6.25
N GLY A 258 18.34 -4.10 7.53
CA GLY A 258 17.28 -4.65 8.38
C GLY A 258 16.07 -3.73 8.60
N ASN A 259 16.16 -2.44 8.26
CA ASN A 259 15.02 -1.52 8.30
C ASN A 259 14.15 -1.60 7.04
N VAL A 260 14.61 -2.24 5.97
CA VAL A 260 13.87 -2.37 4.72
C VAL A 260 12.69 -3.32 4.93
N ILE A 261 11.49 -2.83 4.59
CA ILE A 261 10.24 -3.57 4.71
C ILE A 261 10.00 -4.40 3.44
N GLY A 262 10.32 -3.84 2.27
CA GLY A 262 10.13 -4.50 0.99
C GLY A 262 10.36 -3.59 -0.22
N LYS A 263 10.29 -4.18 -1.42
CA LYS A 263 10.47 -3.49 -2.70
C LYS A 263 9.14 -2.99 -3.25
N ALA A 264 9.06 -1.73 -3.65
CA ALA A 264 7.90 -1.22 -4.39
C ALA A 264 7.88 -1.84 -5.79
N ARG A 265 6.82 -2.56 -6.14
CA ARG A 265 6.76 -3.34 -7.40
C ARG A 265 5.67 -2.88 -8.35
N PHE A 266 4.53 -2.42 -7.84
CA PHE A 266 3.36 -2.14 -8.66
C PHE A 266 2.54 -0.97 -8.11
N ILE A 267 2.04 -0.10 -8.98
CA ILE A 267 1.09 0.96 -8.65
C ILE A 267 -0.32 0.39 -8.87
N ALA A 268 -1.07 0.20 -7.77
CA ALA A 268 -2.42 -0.35 -7.77
C ALA A 268 -3.53 0.72 -7.80
N TRP A 269 -3.20 2.00 -7.64
CA TRP A 269 -4.14 3.12 -7.78
C TRP A 269 -3.37 4.42 -8.03
N PRO A 270 -3.89 5.35 -8.87
CA PRO A 270 -5.15 5.30 -9.63
C PRO A 270 -5.10 4.34 -10.82
N PRO A 271 -6.26 3.90 -11.39
CA PRO A 271 -6.30 2.95 -12.51
C PRO A 271 -5.54 3.43 -13.76
N GLY A 272 -5.51 4.75 -14.00
CA GLY A 272 -4.74 5.35 -15.10
C GLY A 272 -3.22 5.25 -14.94
N ARG A 273 -2.71 4.85 -13.77
CA ARG A 273 -1.29 4.64 -13.51
C ARG A 273 -0.95 3.20 -13.13
N TRP A 274 -1.83 2.24 -13.43
CA TRP A 274 -1.52 0.83 -13.21
C TRP A 274 -0.29 0.40 -14.00
N GLY A 275 0.71 -0.11 -13.28
CA GLY A 275 1.98 -0.46 -13.88
C GLY A 275 3.04 -0.84 -12.86
N GLY A 276 4.14 -1.39 -13.36
CA GLY A 276 5.31 -1.71 -12.55
C GLY A 276 6.05 -0.45 -12.11
N VAL A 277 6.61 -0.48 -10.91
CA VAL A 277 7.56 0.55 -10.44
C VAL A 277 8.94 0.23 -11.01
N THR A 278 9.53 1.17 -11.75
CA THR A 278 10.80 0.97 -12.44
C THR A 278 11.98 0.95 -11.47
N SER A 279 12.78 -0.11 -11.56
CA SER A 279 14.06 -0.25 -10.85
C SER A 279 15.18 -0.35 -11.89
N VAL A 280 15.78 0.79 -12.23
CA VAL A 280 16.94 0.86 -13.12
C VAL A 280 18.17 1.05 -12.23
N ASN A 281 19.17 0.19 -12.38
CA ASN A 281 20.43 0.34 -11.67
C ASN A 281 21.18 1.56 -12.26
N PRO A 282 21.40 2.63 -11.47
CA PRO A 282 22.04 3.83 -11.99
C PRO A 282 23.56 3.71 -12.14
N GLN A 283 24.16 2.63 -11.62
CA GLN A 283 25.61 2.43 -11.63
C GLN A 283 26.10 1.70 -12.88
N THR A 284 25.20 1.11 -13.68
CA THR A 284 25.54 0.39 -14.92
C THR A 284 25.56 1.30 -16.13
#